data_AF-A0A7X0PJQ5-F1
#
_entry.id   AF-A0A7X0PJQ5-F1
#
_cell.length_a   1.000
_cell.length_b   1.000
_cell.length_c   1.000
_cell.angle_alpha   90.00
_cell.angle_beta   90.00
_cell.angle_gamma   90.00
#
_symmetry.space_group_name_H-M   'P 1'
#
loop_
_entity.id
_entity.type
_entity.pdbx_description
1 polymer ?
#
loop_
_entity_poly.entity_id
_entity_poly.type
_entity_poly.pdbx_seq_one_letter_code
_entity_poly.pdbx_strand_id
1 'polypeptide(L)'
;MPSDPKTPPASPEIAEVLSQNEEAAEQIKATASELDVVHAVLSTQIPPEHLEGDLQAAVERTDELEQQLSETAEALEKSNDLLREIDARHNGGSAKTGK
;
A
#
# COMPACT_ATOMS: atom_id res chain seq x y z
N MET A 1 4.37 -22.88 35.34
CA MET A 1 4.59 -21.78 34.37
C MET A 1 3.26 -21.51 33.70
N PRO A 2 2.72 -20.28 33.70
CA PRO A 2 1.54 -19.96 32.93
C PRO A 2 1.96 -19.80 31.46
N SER A 3 1.35 -20.57 30.58
CA SER A 3 1.57 -20.46 29.13
C SER A 3 0.84 -19.23 28.62
N ASP A 4 1.57 -18.33 27.98
CA ASP A 4 1.03 -17.17 27.27
C ASP A 4 -0.06 -17.60 26.25
N PRO A 5 -1.14 -16.82 26.08
CA PRO A 5 -2.15 -17.12 25.07
C PRO A 5 -1.53 -16.85 23.70
N LYS A 6 -1.05 -17.92 23.07
CA LYS A 6 -0.58 -17.91 21.69
C LYS A 6 -1.77 -17.52 20.80
N THR A 7 -1.72 -16.32 20.26
CA THR A 7 -2.61 -15.85 19.19
C THR A 7 -2.76 -16.97 18.17
N PRO A 8 -4.00 -17.38 17.81
CA PRO A 8 -4.19 -18.44 16.83
C PRO A 8 -3.56 -18.01 15.51
N PRO A 9 -2.88 -18.92 14.79
CA PRO A 9 -2.28 -18.60 13.50
C PRO A 9 -3.36 -18.21 12.50
N ALA A 10 -3.09 -17.20 11.67
CA ALA A 10 -3.94 -16.83 10.56
C ALA A 10 -4.23 -18.03 9.66
N SER A 11 -5.39 -18.06 9.00
CA SER A 11 -5.61 -19.10 7.98
C SER A 11 -4.53 -18.96 6.90
N PRO A 12 -3.89 -20.06 6.46
CA PRO A 12 -2.70 -20.00 5.59
C PRO A 12 -2.97 -19.21 4.30
N GLU A 13 -4.19 -19.26 3.79
CA GLU A 13 -4.63 -18.49 2.62
C GLU A 13 -4.71 -16.98 2.89
N ILE A 14 -5.16 -16.55 4.08
CA ILE A 14 -5.20 -15.12 4.44
C ILE A 14 -3.77 -14.60 4.68
N ALA A 15 -2.92 -15.41 5.31
CA ALA A 15 -1.51 -15.06 5.52
C ALA A 15 -0.76 -14.85 4.19
N GLU A 16 -1.01 -15.70 3.20
CA GLU A 16 -0.42 -15.57 1.86
C GLU A 16 -0.90 -14.29 1.15
N VAL A 17 -2.21 -14.02 1.16
CA VAL A 17 -2.77 -12.80 0.54
C VAL A 17 -2.25 -11.54 1.23
N LEU A 18 -2.13 -11.53 2.56
CA LEU A 18 -1.55 -10.42 3.30
C LEU A 18 -0.11 -10.15 2.88
N SER A 19 0.73 -11.19 2.81
CA SER A 19 2.11 -11.05 2.38
C SER A 19 2.23 -10.49 0.95
N GLN A 20 1.39 -10.95 0.02
CA GLN A 20 1.38 -10.47 -1.36
C GLN A 20 0.95 -9.01 -1.47
N ASN A 21 -0.08 -8.61 -0.72
CA ASN A 21 -0.55 -7.24 -0.73
C ASN A 21 0.42 -6.27 -0.05
N GLU A 22 1.09 -6.70 1.04
CA GLU A 22 2.14 -5.92 1.70
C GLU A 22 3.29 -5.65 0.74
N GLU A 23 3.79 -6.67 0.05
CA GLU A 23 4.83 -6.53 -0.97
C GLU A 23 4.39 -5.59 -2.11
N ALA A 24 3.16 -5.75 -2.60
CA ALA A 24 2.62 -4.88 -3.66
C ALA A 24 2.50 -3.41 -3.20
N ALA A 25 2.03 -3.18 -1.97
CA ALA A 25 1.91 -1.83 -1.42
C ALA A 25 3.29 -1.16 -1.27
N GLU A 26 4.30 -1.89 -0.80
CA GLU A 26 5.68 -1.38 -0.69
C GLU A 26 6.27 -1.03 -2.06
N GLN A 27 6.10 -1.89 -3.07
CA GLN A 27 6.58 -1.64 -4.42
C GLN A 27 5.91 -0.41 -5.05
N ILE A 28 4.61 -0.24 -4.85
CA ILE A 28 3.86 0.91 -5.36
C ILE A 28 4.33 2.20 -4.67
N LYS A 29 4.55 2.19 -3.34
CA LYS A 29 5.09 3.35 -2.61
C LYS A 29 6.49 3.74 -3.07
N ALA A 30 7.36 2.75 -3.29
CA ALA A 30 8.69 2.99 -3.81
C ALA A 30 8.62 3.67 -5.18
N THR A 31 7.75 3.17 -6.07
CA THR A 31 7.55 3.74 -7.41
C THR A 31 6.99 5.16 -7.34
N ALA A 32 6.00 5.43 -6.48
CA ALA A 32 5.46 6.78 -6.28
C ALA A 32 6.55 7.75 -5.79
N SER A 33 7.39 7.30 -4.85
CA SER A 33 8.52 8.10 -4.34
C SER A 33 9.56 8.41 -5.42
N GLU A 34 9.83 7.47 -6.32
CA GLU A 34 10.71 7.71 -7.47
C GLU A 34 10.10 8.72 -8.45
N LEU A 35 8.79 8.64 -8.71
CA LEU A 35 8.09 9.62 -9.55
C LEU A 35 8.07 11.02 -8.93
N ASP A 36 7.92 11.15 -7.61
CA ASP A 36 8.01 12.45 -6.91
C ASP A 36 9.38 13.10 -7.15
N VAL A 37 10.47 12.33 -7.04
CA VAL A 37 11.82 12.83 -7.34
C VAL A 37 11.95 13.28 -8.80
N VAL A 38 11.42 12.49 -9.74
CA VAL A 38 11.43 12.85 -11.18
C VAL A 38 10.61 14.11 -11.42
N HIS A 39 9.40 14.20 -10.86
CA HIS A 39 8.53 15.36 -10.96
C HIS A 39 9.19 16.61 -10.38
N ALA A 40 9.83 16.51 -9.22
CA ALA A 40 10.57 17.60 -8.59
C ALA A 40 11.73 18.08 -9.49
N VAL A 41 12.49 17.16 -10.10
CA VAL A 41 13.57 17.52 -11.03
C VAL A 41 13.02 18.24 -12.26
N LEU A 42 11.96 17.70 -12.89
CA LEU A 42 11.36 18.30 -14.08
C LEU A 42 10.76 19.69 -13.79
N SER A 43 10.14 19.86 -12.62
CA SER A 43 9.48 21.10 -12.22
C SER A 43 10.44 22.20 -11.75
N THR A 44 11.63 21.84 -11.26
CA THR A 44 12.58 22.81 -10.67
C THR A 44 13.77 23.14 -11.55
N GLN A 45 14.23 22.20 -12.38
CA GLN A 45 15.44 22.39 -13.20
C GLN A 45 15.15 22.87 -14.62
N ILE A 46 13.89 22.82 -15.05
CA ILE A 46 13.50 23.29 -16.38
C ILE A 46 12.96 24.71 -16.25
N PRO A 47 13.57 25.69 -16.93
CA PRO A 47 13.06 27.05 -16.92
C PRO A 47 11.63 27.10 -17.48
N PRO A 48 10.71 27.90 -16.92
CA PRO A 48 9.31 27.97 -17.35
C PRO A 48 9.13 28.24 -18.84
N GLU A 49 10.02 29.02 -19.45
CA GLU A 49 10.03 29.34 -20.87
C GLU A 49 10.38 28.15 -21.79
N HIS A 50 10.83 27.03 -21.23
CA HIS A 50 11.05 25.77 -21.95
C HIS A 50 9.99 24.71 -21.59
N LEU A 51 9.15 24.96 -20.59
CA LEU A 51 8.03 24.12 -20.14
C LEU A 51 6.82 24.39 -21.04
N GLU A 52 6.88 23.90 -22.27
CA GLU A 52 5.80 24.05 -23.24
C GLU A 52 5.43 22.70 -23.88
N GLY A 53 4.18 22.58 -24.32
CA GLY A 53 3.69 21.44 -25.10
C GLY A 53 3.86 20.10 -24.36
N ASP A 54 4.49 19.12 -25.03
CA ASP A 54 4.64 17.76 -24.52
C ASP A 54 5.41 17.68 -23.19
N LEU A 55 6.30 18.64 -22.92
CA LEU A 55 7.08 18.66 -21.69
C LEU A 55 6.22 19.06 -20.48
N GLN A 56 5.38 20.10 -20.62
CA GLN A 56 4.43 20.46 -19.58
C GLN A 56 3.46 19.31 -19.30
N ALA A 57 2.93 18.68 -20.36
CA ALA A 57 2.04 17.53 -20.22
C ALA A 57 2.73 16.33 -19.54
N ALA A 58 4.03 16.12 -19.77
CA ALA A 58 4.80 15.08 -19.09
C ALA A 58 5.00 15.37 -17.59
N VAL A 59 5.21 16.64 -17.21
CA VAL A 59 5.30 17.04 -15.79
C VAL A 59 3.96 16.79 -15.08
N GLU A 60 2.87 17.34 -15.63
CA GLU A 60 1.52 17.16 -15.06
C GLU A 60 1.14 15.67 -14.94
N ARG A 61 1.44 14.87 -15.98
CA ARG A 61 1.15 13.43 -15.94
C ARG A 61 2.01 12.66 -14.94
N THR A 62 3.21 13.14 -14.63
CA THR A 62 4.07 12.52 -13.62
C THR A 62 3.50 12.77 -12.22
N ASP A 63 2.99 13.97 -11.95
CA ASP A 63 2.29 14.32 -10.71
C ASP A 63 1.00 13.49 -10.53
N GLU A 64 0.18 13.38 -11.58
CA GLU A 64 -1.04 12.57 -11.55
C GLU A 64 -0.75 11.09 -11.27
N LEU A 65 0.29 10.52 -11.89
CA LEU A 65 0.67 9.13 -11.69
C LEU A 65 1.23 8.89 -10.28
N GLU A 66 2.02 9.81 -9.74
CA GLU A 66 2.49 9.75 -8.35
C GLU A 66 1.31 9.68 -7.38
N GLN A 67 0.37 10.62 -7.49
CA GLN A 67 -0.84 10.64 -6.65
C GLN A 67 -1.64 9.34 -6.76
N GLN A 68 -1.86 8.83 -7.98
CA GLN A 68 -2.60 7.58 -8.19
C GLN A 68 -1.91 6.37 -7.55
N LEU A 69 -0.58 6.28 -7.65
CA LEU A 69 0.18 5.21 -7.03
C LEU A 69 0.13 5.33 -5.50
N SER A 70 0.31 6.53 -4.95
CA SER A 70 0.21 6.81 -3.52
C SER A 70 -1.17 6.41 -2.96
N GLU A 71 -2.26 6.82 -3.62
CA GLU A 71 -3.63 6.43 -3.25
C GLU A 71 -3.86 4.91 -3.34
N THR A 72 -3.29 4.26 -4.36
CA THR A 72 -3.41 2.81 -4.55
C THR A 72 -2.71 2.05 -3.43
N ALA A 73 -1.52 2.50 -3.01
CA ALA A 73 -0.82 1.89 -1.90
C ALA A 73 -1.60 2.03 -0.59
N GLU A 74 -2.18 3.20 -0.31
CA GLU A 74 -3.03 3.40 0.86
C GLU A 74 -4.28 2.50 0.84
N ALA A 75 -4.89 2.32 -0.33
CA ALA A 75 -6.04 1.42 -0.49
C ALA A 75 -5.67 -0.04 -0.20
N LEU A 76 -4.48 -0.48 -0.62
CA LEU A 76 -3.96 -1.80 -0.31
C LEU A 76 -3.66 -1.97 1.18
N GLU A 77 -3.11 -0.96 1.85
CA GLU A 77 -2.91 -0.99 3.31
C GLU A 77 -4.23 -1.13 4.07
N LYS A 78 -5.25 -0.36 3.68
CA LYS A 78 -6.61 -0.48 4.25
C LYS A 78 -7.20 -1.87 4.00
N SER A 79 -6.96 -2.45 2.82
CA SER A 79 -7.37 -3.82 2.50
C SER A 79 -6.69 -4.84 3.42
N ASN A 80 -5.38 -4.66 3.68
CA ASN A 80 -4.62 -5.53 4.58
C ASN A 80 -5.11 -5.43 6.02
N ASP A 81 -5.45 -4.23 6.51
CA ASP A 81 -6.04 -4.07 7.83
C ASP A 81 -7.39 -4.80 7.95
N LEU A 82 -8.25 -4.69 6.94
CA LEU A 82 -9.51 -5.43 6.91
C LEU A 82 -9.31 -6.96 6.89
N LEU A 83 -8.31 -7.45 6.14
CA LEU A 83 -7.97 -8.87 6.12
C LEU A 83 -7.50 -9.37 7.49
N ARG A 84 -6.66 -8.59 8.19
CA ARG A 84 -6.23 -8.90 9.58
C ARG A 84 -7.42 -8.92 10.54
N GLU A 85 -8.37 -7.99 10.40
CA GLU A 85 -9.61 -7.99 11.20
C GLU A 85 -10.50 -9.19 10.92
N ILE A 86 -10.62 -9.62 9.66
CA ILE A 86 -11.38 -10.81 9.27
C ILE A 86 -10.74 -12.06 9.89
N ASP A 87 -9.43 -12.20 9.78
CA ASP A 87 -8.69 -13.33 10.34
C ASP A 87 -8.83 -13.40 11.87
N ALA A 88 -8.67 -12.27 12.56
CA ALA A 88 -8.84 -12.18 14.01
C ALA A 88 -10.26 -12.58 14.46
N ARG A 89 -11.29 -12.19 13.71
CA ARG A 89 -12.69 -12.57 13.99
C ARG A 89 -12.93 -14.06 13.77
N HIS A 90 -12.35 -14.63 12.71
CA HIS A 90 -12.48 -16.05 12.40
C HIS A 90 -11.81 -16.93 13.46
N ASN A 91 -10.66 -16.49 13.96
CA ASN A 91 -9.91 -17.18 15.00
C ASN A 91 -10.48 -16.97 16.42
N GLY A 92 -11.14 -15.85 16.69
CA GLY A 92 -11.82 -15.57 17.97
C GLY A 92 -13.18 -16.25 18.15
N GLY A 93 -13.84 -16.67 17.06
CA GLY A 93 -15.17 -17.30 17.09
C GLY A 93 -15.20 -18.74 17.63
N SER A 94 -14.07 -19.46 17.60
CA SER A 94 -13.98 -20.88 17.99
C SER A 94 -13.88 -21.13 19.51
N ALA A 95 -13.81 -20.09 20.34
CA ALA A 95 -13.61 -20.22 21.79
C ALA A 95 -14.89 -20.22 22.64
N LYS A 96 -16.10 -20.20 22.04
CA LYS A 96 -17.38 -20.06 22.77
C LYS A 96 -18.46 -21.07 22.38
N THR A 97 -18.18 -22.37 22.41
CA THR A 97 -19.24 -23.42 22.45
C THR A 97 -18.75 -24.67 23.15
N GLY A 98 -18.74 -24.63 24.49
CA GLY A 98 -18.57 -25.82 25.34
C GLY A 98 -19.30 -25.61 26.65
N LYS A 99 -20.58 -25.96 26.68
CA LYS A 99 -21.37 -26.11 27.91
C LYS A 99 -21.87 -27.54 27.97
#